data_AF-A0A355R2Q9-F1
#
_entry.id   AF-A0A355R2Q9-F1
#
_cell.length_a   1.000
_cell.length_b   1.000
_cell.length_c   1.000
_cell.angle_alpha   90.00
_cell.angle_beta   90.00
_cell.angle_gamma   90.00
#
_symmetry.space_group_name_H-M   'P 1'
#
loop_
_entity.id
_entity.type
_entity.pdbx_description
1 polymer ?
#
loop_
_entity_poly.entity_id
_entity_poly.type
_entity_poly.pdbx_seq_one_letter_code
_entity_poly.pdbx_strand_id
1 'polypeptide(L)' 'GEEFAIVMPNTALDAAHKVLDEIRRRFAEILYPAQPRDLQCTFSAGVVQLDEGLDALTMASAADEALYRAKH' A
#
# COMPACT_ATOMS: atom_id res chain seq x y z
N GLY A 1 -10.75 -6.78 9.20
CA GLY A 1 -9.56 -6.82 8.35
C GLY A 1 -9.25 -5.40 7.96
N GLU A 2 -8.04 -4.94 8.25
CA GLU A 2 -7.57 -3.58 7.96
C GLU A 2 -6.52 -3.56 6.83
N GLU A 3 -6.42 -4.67 6.09
CA GLU A 3 -5.42 -4.90 5.05
C GLU A 3 -6.10 -4.99 3.68
N PHE A 4 -5.49 -4.33 2.70
CA PHE A 4 -5.98 -4.23 1.33
C PHE A 4 -4.84 -4.52 0.36
N ALA A 5 -5.15 -5.19 -0.74
CA ALA A 5 -4.20 -5.45 -1.83
C ALA A 5 -4.64 -4.76 -3.11
N ILE A 6 -3.68 -4.20 -3.86
CA ILE A 6 -3.91 -3.55 -5.15
C ILE A 6 -3.06 -4.27 -6.20
N VAL A 7 -3.69 -4.74 -7.27
CA VAL A 7 -3.01 -5.34 -8.42
C VAL A 7 -2.98 -4.30 -9.55
N MET A 8 -1.79 -4.01 -10.06
CA MET A 8 -1.56 -3.01 -11.11
C MET A 8 -0.93 -3.67 -12.36
N PRO A 9 -1.74 -4.21 -13.29
CA PRO A 9 -1.23 -4.81 -14.52
C PRO A 9 -0.47 -3.78 -15.38
N ASN A 10 0.56 -4.23 -16.10
CA ASN A 10 1.33 -3.40 -17.03
C ASN A 10 1.86 -2.10 -16.43
N THR A 11 2.16 -2.10 -15.13
CA THR A 11 2.61 -0.92 -14.39
C THR A 11 4.02 -1.17 -13.87
N ALA A 12 4.95 -0.28 -14.24
CA ALA A 12 6.31 -0.33 -13.73
C ALA A 12 6.34 0.00 -12.24
N LEU A 13 7.32 -0.55 -11.50
CA LEU A 13 7.45 -0.36 -10.06
C LEU A 13 7.49 1.12 -9.64
N ASP A 14 8.17 1.97 -10.40
CA ASP A 14 8.29 3.40 -10.09
C ASP A 14 6.94 4.14 -10.23
N ALA A 15 6.16 3.79 -11.25
CA ALA A 15 4.82 4.32 -11.47
C ALA A 15 3.86 3.86 -10.36
N ALA A 16 3.90 2.57 -10.03
CA ALA A 16 3.15 1.99 -8.91
C ALA A 16 3.46 2.69 -7.59
N HIS A 17 4.74 2.93 -7.31
CA HIS A 17 5.18 3.63 -6.10
C HIS A 17 4.68 5.08 -6.05
N LYS A 18 4.76 5.82 -7.17
CA LYS A 18 4.25 7.21 -7.24
C LYS A 18 2.76 7.28 -6.93
N VAL A 19 1.97 6.40 -7.55
CA VAL A 19 0.51 6.34 -7.32
C VAL A 19 0.20 6.02 -5.86
N LEU A 20 0.88 5.03 -5.28
CA LEU A 20 0.65 4.66 -3.88
C LEU A 20 1.08 5.74 -2.89
N ASP A 21 2.20 6.45 -3.13
CA ASP A 21 2.59 7.57 -2.29
C ASP A 21 1.61 8.73 -2.38
N GLU A 22 1.06 9.00 -3.57
CA GLU A 22 0.00 10.01 -3.73
C GLU A 22 -1.26 9.63 -2.95
N ILE A 23 -1.72 8.38 -3.04
CA ILE A 23 -2.87 7.90 -2.26
C ILE A 23 -2.58 8.01 -0.77
N ARG A 24 -1.37 7.62 -0.33
CA ARG A 24 -0.94 7.72 1.08
C ARG A 24 -1.00 9.14 1.61
N ARG A 25 -0.53 10.11 0.83
CA ARG A 25 -0.55 11.54 1.19
C ARG A 25 -1.98 12.07 1.26
N ARG A 26 -2.80 11.82 0.24
CA ARG A 26 -4.20 12.25 0.21
C ARG A 26 -5.02 11.62 1.34
N PHE A 27 -4.79 10.36 1.66
CA PHE A 27 -5.46 9.68 2.76
C PHE A 27 -5.14 10.31 4.11
N ALA A 28 -3.87 10.68 4.33
CA ALA A 28 -3.43 11.35 5.55
C ALA A 28 -4.09 12.72 5.77
N GLU A 29 -4.59 13.37 4.71
CA GLU A 29 -5.29 14.65 4.79
C GLU A 29 -6.78 14.50 5.13
N ILE A 30 -7.33 13.28 5.11
CA ILE A 30 -8.73 13.03 5.42
C ILE A 30 -8.95 13.10 6.93
N LEU A 31 -9.82 14.02 7.35
CA LEU A 31 -10.38 14.05 8.69
C LEU A 31 -11.69 13.27 8.69
N TYR A 32 -11.70 12.16 9.42
CA TYR A 32 -12.88 11.32 9.60
C TYR A 32 -13.70 11.84 10.77
N PRO A 33 -14.93 12.35 10.55
CA PRO A 33 -15.75 12.86 11.63
C PRO A 33 -16.06 11.76 12.64
N ALA A 34 -15.64 11.96 13.88
CA ALA A 34 -15.84 10.99 14.96
C ALA A 34 -16.02 11.73 16.29
N GLN A 35 -16.72 11.10 17.23
CA GLN A 35 -16.90 11.65 18.57
C GLN A 35 -15.99 10.92 19.56
N PRO A 36 -15.34 11.63 20.51
CA PRO A 36 -15.43 13.07 20.78
C PRO A 36 -14.49 13.95 19.94
N ARG A 37 -13.65 13.35 19.09
CA ARG A 37 -12.68 14.05 18.26
C ARG A 37 -12.57 13.37 16.90
N ASP A 38 -12.41 14.17 15.86
CA ASP A 38 -12.14 13.68 14.51
C ASP A 38 -10.90 12.78 14.51
N LEU A 39 -10.99 11.71 13.73
CA LEU A 39 -9.92 10.77 13.54
C LEU A 39 -9.12 11.17 12.30
N GLN A 40 -7.81 11.12 12.44
CA GLN A 40 -6.88 11.22 11.32
C GLN A 40 -6.00 9.97 11.36
N CYS A 41 -5.89 9.28 10.23
CA CYS A 41 -5.07 8.09 10.13
C CYS A 41 -4.26 8.09 8.85
N THR A 42 -3.17 7.34 8.88
CA THR A 42 -2.30 7.07 7.75
C THR A 42 -2.26 5.58 7.51
N PHE A 43 -1.81 5.16 6.33
CA PHE A 43 -1.52 3.75 6.07
C PHE A 43 -0.07 3.57 5.60
N SER A 44 0.41 2.34 5.72
CA SER A 44 1.67 1.88 5.13
C SER A 44 1.35 0.96 3.95
N ALA A 45 2.21 0.95 2.93
CA ALA A 45 2.07 0.09 1.77
C ALA A 45 3.42 -0.49 1.37
N GLY A 46 3.44 -1.79 1.05
CA GLY A 46 4.54 -2.45 0.36
C GLY A 46 4.25 -2.53 -1.14
N VAL A 47 5.26 -2.27 -1.99
CA VAL A 47 5.13 -2.36 -3.44
C VAL A 47 6.13 -3.38 -3.97
N VAL A 48 5.64 -4.32 -4.75
CA VAL A 48 6.45 -5.33 -5.44
C VAL A 48 6.03 -5.40 -6.91
N GLN A 49 7.00 -5.64 -7.78
CA GLN A 49 6.75 -5.89 -9.20
C GLN A 49 6.99 -7.38 -9.46
N LEU A 50 6.08 -8.00 -10.23
CA LEU A 50 6.26 -9.37 -10.69
C LEU A 50 7.32 -9.40 -11.79
N ASP A 51 8.32 -10.27 -11.62
CA ASP A 51 9.29 -10.59 -12.66
C ASP A 51 8.92 -11.92 -13.34
N GLU A 52 9.40 -12.13 -14.57
CA GLU A 52 9.10 -13.33 -15.38
C GLU A 52 9.69 -14.59 -14.70
N GLY A 53 8.92 -15.21 -13.81
CA GLY A 53 9.31 -16.43 -13.10
C GLY A 53 8.74 -16.57 -11.69
N LEU A 54 8.10 -15.55 -11.14
CA LEU A 54 7.50 -15.60 -9.80
C LEU A 54 6.04 -16.07 -9.84
N ASP A 55 5.68 -16.96 -8.92
CA ASP A 55 4.28 -17.33 -8.68
C ASP A 55 3.56 -16.26 -7.82
N ALA A 56 2.23 -16.25 -7.88
CA ALA A 56 1.41 -15.28 -7.18
C ALA A 56 1.55 -15.35 -5.64
N LEU A 57 1.89 -16.53 -5.10
CA LEU A 57 2.04 -16.75 -3.66
C LEU A 57 3.32 -16.11 -3.13
N THR A 58 4.41 -16.26 -3.88
CA THR A 58 5.70 -15.63 -3.61
C THR A 58 5.59 -14.12 -3.73
N MET A 59 4.82 -13.62 -4.70
CA MET A 59 4.51 -12.19 -4.82
C MET A 59 3.76 -11.65 -3.60
N ALA A 60 2.72 -12.34 -3.14
CA ALA A 60 1.97 -11.94 -1.94
C ALA A 60 2.88 -11.89 -0.70
N SER A 61 3.71 -12.92 -0.51
CA SER A 61 4.67 -12.97 0.61
C SER A 61 5.68 -11.82 0.55
N ALA A 62 6.20 -11.49 -0.64
CA ALA A 62 7.13 -10.37 -0.83
C ALA A 62 6.46 -9.00 -0.58
N ALA A 63 5.18 -8.85 -0.95
CA ALA A 63 4.41 -7.65 -0.69
C ALA A 63 4.19 -7.43 0.82
N ASP A 64 3.86 -8.49 1.55
CA ASP A 64 3.71 -8.46 3.01
C ASP A 64 5.01 -8.09 3.71
N GLU A 65 6.14 -8.67 3.28
CA GLU A 65 7.47 -8.32 3.79
C GLU A 65 7.82 -6.85 3.55
N ALA A 66 7.50 -6.32 2.36
CA ALA A 66 7.70 -4.92 2.05
C ALA A 66 6.80 -4.01 2.90
N LEU A 67 5.55 -4.42 3.15
CA LEU A 67 4.63 -3.72 4.03
C LEU A 67 5.12 -3.73 5.48
N TYR A 68 5.64 -4.85 5.97
CA TYR A 68 6.18 -4.97 7.31
C TYR A 68 7.35 -4.01 7.55
N ARG A 69 8.25 -3.88 6.56
CA ARG A 69 9.34 -2.89 6.56
C ARG A 69 8.87 -1.44 6.47
N ALA A 70 7.69 -1.18 5.92
CA ALA A 70 7.13 0.17 5.88
C ALA A 70 6.47 0.57 7.21
N LYS A 71 6.00 -0.41 7.99
CA LYS A 71 5.38 -0.20 9.32
C LYS A 71 6.39 0.05 10.44
N HIS A 72 7.65 -0.38 10.31
CA HIS A 72 8.70 -0.34 11.34
C HIS A 72 9.91 0.46 10.85
#